data_AF-A0A2K3V1W0-F1
#
_entry.id   AF-A0A2K3V1W0-F1
#
_cell.length_a   1.000
_cell.length_b   1.000
_cell.length_c   1.000
_cell.angle_alpha   90.00
_cell.angle_beta   90.00
_cell.angle_gamma   90.00
#
_symmetry.space_group_name_H-M   'P 1'
#
loop_
_entity.id
_entity.type
_entity.pdbx_description
1 polymer ?
#
loop_
_entity_poly.entity_id
_entity_poly.type
_entity_poly.pdbx_seq_one_letter_code
_entity_poly.pdbx_strand_id
1 'polypeptide(L)'
;MPDLSFLLGPLDWIVHPLAGVALAHFASVIFTRRGKQPAYVAHASGILALLAVLGATWVVHPAAGMLLGAFASRAFRRRRDDRPALVAVLLSAGLFMLMGAGWVIFPLAVMAMLALMGGMMAAGRRDAAERGEGTPVQALPRQAGGLPLGTFGAEPEPVPVAQRVAQASAAQPSSAQSSPVQSQTDPFTALQLDARLPGEVRAQLVALDLRTREALTHLKAQGQGGSEAEYLARTIREQYAPDSVGAYLKLPRTRADVTPIEGGKTGKDLLMEQLDLLLTAVQDILDRTLRSGGQELLTHQRFLEDKFRKVKPDLDV
;
A
#
# COMPACT_ATOMS: atom_id res chain seq x y z
N MET A 1 7.48 -52.91 -27.71
CA MET A 1 6.71 -52.02 -26.83
C MET A 1 5.52 -51.55 -27.64
N PRO A 2 4.29 -51.98 -27.35
CA PRO A 2 3.11 -51.54 -28.11
C PRO A 2 2.91 -50.03 -27.92
N ASP A 3 2.65 -49.33 -29.03
CA ASP A 3 2.40 -47.89 -29.09
C ASP A 3 1.15 -47.52 -28.28
N LEU A 4 1.34 -47.09 -27.04
CA LEU A 4 0.28 -46.53 -26.18
C LEU A 4 -0.30 -45.20 -26.71
N SER A 5 0.32 -44.63 -27.76
CA SER A 5 -0.12 -43.41 -28.43
C SER A 5 -1.51 -43.55 -29.08
N PHE A 6 -1.88 -44.74 -29.56
CA PHE A 6 -3.19 -44.97 -30.18
C PHE A 6 -4.36 -44.97 -29.17
N LEU A 7 -4.11 -45.32 -27.90
CA LEU A 7 -5.13 -45.29 -26.83
C LEU A 7 -5.29 -43.89 -26.22
N LEU A 8 -4.26 -43.03 -26.29
CA LEU A 8 -4.27 -41.68 -25.72
C LEU A 8 -4.71 -40.60 -26.72
N GLY A 9 -4.68 -40.87 -28.03
CA GLY A 9 -5.15 -39.95 -29.08
C GLY A 9 -6.53 -39.30 -28.82
N PRO A 10 -7.58 -40.04 -28.41
CA PRO A 10 -8.88 -39.43 -28.11
C PRO A 10 -8.92 -38.68 -26.77
N LEU A 11 -8.06 -39.03 -25.81
CA LEU A 11 -7.98 -38.36 -24.50
C LEU A 11 -7.24 -37.03 -24.60
N ASP A 12 -6.33 -36.88 -25.57
CA ASP A 12 -5.49 -35.70 -25.73
C ASP A 12 -6.33 -34.42 -25.90
N TRP A 13 -7.45 -34.51 -26.63
CA TRP A 13 -8.39 -33.39 -26.79
C TRP A 13 -9.10 -32.97 -25.50
N ILE A 14 -9.30 -33.88 -24.54
CA ILE A 14 -9.92 -33.58 -23.22
C ILE A 14 -8.87 -33.09 -22.21
N VAL A 15 -7.65 -33.62 -22.28
CA VAL A 15 -6.57 -33.29 -21.35
C VAL A 15 -6.19 -31.81 -21.44
N HIS A 16 -6.13 -31.23 -22.65
CA HIS A 16 -5.77 -29.82 -22.84
C HIS A 16 -6.74 -28.80 -22.19
N PRO A 17 -8.06 -28.85 -22.42
CA PRO A 17 -9.00 -27.93 -21.75
C PRO A 17 -9.09 -28.20 -20.24
N LEU A 18 -9.02 -29.47 -19.82
CA LEU A 18 -8.98 -29.84 -18.40
C LEU A 18 -7.74 -29.25 -17.72
N ALA A 19 -6.60 -29.23 -18.41
CA ALA A 19 -5.38 -28.61 -17.91
C ALA A 19 -5.49 -27.09 -17.81
N GLY A 20 -6.24 -26.44 -18.70
CA GLY A 20 -6.61 -25.03 -18.57
C GLY A 20 -7.43 -24.75 -17.30
N VAL A 21 -8.44 -25.57 -17.01
CA VAL A 21 -9.26 -25.44 -15.79
C VAL A 21 -8.44 -25.71 -14.53
N ALA A 22 -7.59 -26.73 -14.55
CA ALA A 22 -6.69 -27.05 -13.45
C ALA A 22 -5.67 -25.93 -13.19
N LEU A 23 -5.16 -25.29 -14.25
CA LEU A 23 -4.27 -24.13 -14.13
C LEU A 23 -5.00 -22.92 -13.52
N ALA A 24 -6.24 -22.65 -13.90
CA ALA A 24 -7.05 -21.60 -13.28
C ALA A 24 -7.32 -21.89 -11.78
N HIS A 25 -7.62 -23.15 -11.45
CA HIS A 25 -7.75 -23.60 -10.06
C HIS A 25 -6.45 -23.40 -9.28
N PHE A 26 -5.31 -23.79 -9.86
CA PHE A 26 -3.99 -23.61 -9.27
C PHE A 26 -3.67 -22.14 -9.00
N ALA A 27 -3.94 -21.26 -9.97
CA ALA A 27 -3.80 -19.81 -9.79
C ALA A 27 -4.67 -19.32 -8.63
N SER A 28 -5.94 -19.72 -8.58
CA SER A 28 -6.86 -19.38 -7.49
C SER A 28 -6.33 -19.84 -6.13
N VAL A 29 -5.80 -21.07 -6.01
CA VAL A 29 -5.21 -21.58 -4.77
C VAL A 29 -3.99 -20.75 -4.36
N ILE A 30 -3.09 -20.43 -5.30
CA ILE A 30 -1.86 -19.69 -5.02
C ILE A 30 -2.13 -18.26 -4.53
N PHE A 31 -3.07 -17.56 -5.17
CA PHE A 31 -3.34 -16.14 -4.92
C PHE A 31 -4.40 -15.91 -3.83
N THR A 32 -5.12 -16.94 -3.38
CA THR A 32 -6.09 -16.85 -2.28
C THR A 32 -5.44 -17.21 -0.93
N ARG A 33 -6.16 -16.98 0.17
CA ARG A 33 -5.77 -17.41 1.54
C ARG A 33 -5.41 -18.91 1.65
N ARG A 34 -5.93 -19.75 0.74
CA ARG A 34 -5.65 -21.19 0.67
C ARG A 34 -4.18 -21.50 0.32
N GLY A 35 -3.49 -20.60 -0.38
CA GLY A 35 -2.07 -20.74 -0.71
C GLY A 35 -1.13 -20.59 0.48
N LYS A 36 -1.64 -20.38 1.70
CA LYS A 36 -0.89 -20.49 2.95
C LYS A 36 -0.79 -21.92 3.47
N GLN A 37 -1.64 -22.82 2.99
CA GLN A 37 -1.70 -24.19 3.46
C GLN A 37 -0.91 -25.10 2.52
N PRO A 38 0.15 -25.77 3.00
CA PRO A 38 1.07 -26.52 2.13
C PRO A 38 0.39 -27.68 1.41
N ALA A 39 -0.59 -28.32 2.06
CA ALA A 39 -1.35 -29.43 1.48
C ALA A 39 -2.13 -29.03 0.22
N TYR A 40 -2.72 -27.83 0.20
CA TYR A 40 -3.49 -27.36 -0.95
C TYR A 40 -2.60 -27.02 -2.15
N VAL A 41 -1.44 -26.41 -1.88
CA VAL A 41 -0.45 -26.13 -2.92
C VAL A 41 0.08 -27.44 -3.50
N ALA A 42 0.44 -28.41 -2.65
CA ALA A 42 0.92 -29.71 -3.09
C ALA A 42 -0.13 -30.49 -3.91
N HIS A 43 -1.39 -30.50 -3.46
CA HIS A 43 -2.47 -31.18 -4.18
C HIS A 43 -2.72 -30.56 -5.56
N ALA A 44 -2.80 -29.22 -5.63
CA ALA A 44 -3.00 -28.52 -6.90
C ALA A 44 -1.80 -28.70 -7.86
N SER A 45 -0.56 -28.64 -7.34
CA SER A 45 0.65 -28.96 -8.11
C SER A 45 0.64 -30.40 -8.63
N GLY A 46 0.19 -31.35 -7.80
CA GLY A 46 0.10 -32.77 -8.17
C GLY A 46 -0.88 -33.02 -9.31
N ILE A 47 -2.04 -32.35 -9.29
CA ILE A 47 -3.02 -32.41 -10.40
C ILE A 47 -2.38 -31.90 -11.70
N LEU A 48 -1.67 -30.78 -11.66
CA LEU A 48 -0.97 -30.23 -12.82
C LEU A 48 0.15 -31.12 -13.33
N ALA A 49 0.93 -31.72 -12.43
CA ALA A 49 1.98 -32.66 -12.79
C ALA A 49 1.40 -33.91 -13.47
N LEU A 50 0.29 -34.44 -12.96
CA LEU A 50 -0.41 -35.57 -13.58
C LEU A 50 -0.89 -35.20 -14.99
N LEU A 51 -1.51 -34.03 -15.16
CA LEU A 51 -1.96 -33.55 -16.48
C LEU A 51 -0.80 -33.34 -17.46
N ALA A 52 0.36 -32.88 -16.97
CA ALA A 52 1.55 -32.72 -17.79
C ALA A 52 2.12 -34.08 -18.25
N VAL A 53 2.09 -35.13 -17.40
CA VAL A 53 2.44 -36.50 -17.81
C VAL A 53 1.44 -37.05 -18.83
N LEU A 54 0.16 -36.69 -18.72
CA LEU A 54 -0.91 -37.12 -19.64
C LEU A 54 -0.91 -36.42 -21.01
N GLY A 55 -0.05 -35.43 -21.24
CA GLY A 55 0.11 -34.75 -22.54
C GLY A 55 0.10 -33.22 -22.47
N ALA A 56 -0.42 -32.61 -21.40
CA ALA A 56 -0.50 -31.15 -21.26
C ALA A 56 0.81 -30.50 -20.76
N THR A 57 1.92 -30.79 -21.44
CA THR A 57 3.27 -30.31 -21.05
C THR A 57 3.40 -28.78 -21.02
N TRP A 58 2.57 -28.07 -21.79
CA TRP A 58 2.56 -26.60 -21.82
C TRP A 58 2.24 -25.98 -20.46
N VAL A 59 1.46 -26.65 -19.60
CA VAL A 59 0.99 -26.11 -18.31
C VAL A 59 2.10 -25.96 -17.28
N VAL A 60 3.19 -26.71 -17.44
CA VAL A 60 4.36 -26.67 -16.55
C VAL A 60 4.99 -25.27 -16.54
N HIS A 61 4.96 -24.54 -17.66
CA HIS A 61 5.62 -23.23 -17.79
C HIS A 61 4.83 -22.12 -17.07
N PRO A 62 3.52 -21.89 -17.34
CA PRO A 62 2.72 -20.91 -16.60
C PRO A 62 2.65 -21.22 -15.11
N ALA A 63 2.50 -22.49 -14.74
CA ALA A 63 2.42 -22.90 -13.34
C ALA A 63 3.70 -22.53 -12.58
N ALA A 64 4.87 -22.76 -13.19
CA ALA A 64 6.13 -22.39 -12.58
C ALA A 64 6.31 -20.85 -12.48
N GLY A 65 5.83 -20.09 -13.46
CA GLY A 65 5.76 -18.63 -13.38
C GLY A 65 4.91 -18.13 -12.20
N MET A 66 3.77 -18.76 -11.95
CA MET A 66 2.92 -18.44 -10.80
C MET A 66 3.60 -18.75 -9.46
N LEU A 67 4.36 -19.85 -9.37
CA LEU A 67 5.14 -20.19 -8.18
C LEU A 67 6.26 -19.18 -7.90
N LEU A 68 6.89 -18.60 -8.94
CA LEU A 68 7.87 -17.52 -8.76
C LEU A 68 7.24 -16.30 -8.10
N GLY A 69 6.07 -15.86 -8.56
CA GLY A 69 5.33 -14.77 -7.92
C GLY A 69 4.89 -15.10 -6.49
N ALA A 70 4.47 -16.34 -6.26
CA ALA A 70 4.10 -16.85 -4.94
C ALA A 70 5.30 -16.87 -3.97
N PHE A 71 6.48 -17.23 -4.47
CA PHE A 71 7.73 -17.23 -3.72
C PHE A 71 8.16 -15.80 -3.40
N ALA A 72 8.21 -14.90 -4.38
CA ALA A 72 8.60 -13.50 -4.19
C ALA A 72 7.76 -12.83 -3.10
N SER A 73 6.44 -12.90 -3.23
CA SER A 73 5.51 -12.28 -2.28
C SER A 73 5.67 -12.77 -0.83
N ARG A 74 6.09 -14.02 -0.64
CA ARG A 74 6.28 -14.64 0.69
C ARG A 74 7.71 -14.47 1.22
N ALA A 75 8.72 -14.50 0.35
CA ALA A 75 10.12 -14.37 0.73
C ALA A 75 10.44 -12.97 1.28
N PHE A 76 9.83 -11.92 0.71
CA PHE A 76 10.01 -10.53 1.17
C PHE A 76 9.14 -10.18 2.39
N ARG A 77 8.00 -10.86 2.57
CA ARG A 77 7.09 -10.64 3.70
C ARG A 77 7.46 -11.58 4.86
N ARG A 78 8.65 -11.40 5.45
CA ARG A 78 9.23 -12.25 6.51
C ARG A 78 8.35 -12.38 7.77
N ARG A 79 7.31 -13.23 7.75
CA ARG A 79 6.61 -13.73 8.93
C ARG A 79 6.94 -15.20 9.19
N ARG A 80 7.12 -15.56 10.46
CA ARG A 80 7.56 -16.90 10.89
C ARG A 80 6.57 -18.01 10.51
N ASP A 81 5.28 -17.66 10.39
CA ASP A 81 4.18 -18.58 10.06
C ASP A 81 4.13 -19.00 8.57
N ASP A 82 4.86 -18.32 7.68
CA ASP A 82 4.79 -18.59 6.23
C ASP A 82 5.84 -19.61 5.74
N ARG A 83 6.72 -20.10 6.63
CA ARG A 83 7.76 -21.10 6.34
C ARG A 83 7.26 -22.41 5.71
N PRO A 84 6.21 -23.09 6.24
CA PRO A 84 5.77 -24.35 5.64
C PRO A 84 5.19 -24.16 4.23
N ALA A 85 4.54 -23.03 3.96
CA ALA A 85 4.06 -22.70 2.63
C ALA A 85 5.21 -22.46 1.64
N LEU A 86 6.28 -21.78 2.07
CA LEU A 86 7.48 -21.58 1.25
C LEU A 86 8.15 -22.90 0.86
N VAL A 87 8.22 -23.86 1.78
CA VAL A 87 8.75 -25.21 1.46
C VAL A 87 7.89 -25.91 0.42
N ALA A 88 6.56 -25.86 0.56
CA ALA A 88 5.66 -26.46 -0.43
C ALA A 88 5.77 -25.80 -1.82
N VAL A 89 5.95 -24.47 -1.87
CA VAL A 89 6.19 -23.72 -3.12
C VAL A 89 7.52 -24.13 -3.76
N LEU A 90 8.60 -24.25 -2.97
CA LEU A 90 9.92 -24.68 -3.46
C LEU A 90 9.90 -26.12 -3.97
N LEU A 91 9.26 -27.05 -3.24
CA LEU A 91 9.09 -28.43 -3.67
C LEU A 91 8.28 -28.53 -4.98
N SER A 92 7.21 -27.75 -5.09
CA SER A 92 6.41 -27.68 -6.31
C SER A 92 7.19 -27.08 -7.48
N ALA A 93 8.02 -26.06 -7.23
CA ALA A 93 8.87 -25.47 -8.26
C ALA A 93 9.92 -26.47 -8.74
N GLY A 94 10.53 -27.23 -7.82
CA GLY A 94 11.46 -28.31 -8.16
C GLY A 94 10.79 -29.42 -8.99
N LEU A 95 9.55 -29.78 -8.67
CA LEU A 95 8.76 -30.73 -9.46
C LEU A 95 8.57 -30.23 -10.91
N PHE A 96 8.19 -28.97 -11.10
CA PHE A 96 8.03 -28.41 -12.46
C PHE A 96 9.36 -28.21 -13.19
N MET A 97 10.46 -27.95 -12.48
CA MET A 97 11.81 -27.93 -13.08
C MET A 97 12.16 -29.29 -13.69
N LEU A 98 11.90 -30.39 -12.96
CA LEU A 98 12.10 -31.76 -13.45
C LEU A 98 11.25 -32.08 -14.68
N MET A 99 10.08 -31.45 -14.81
CA MET A 99 9.14 -31.64 -15.93
C MET A 99 9.37 -30.70 -17.12
N GLY A 100 10.45 -29.91 -17.13
CA GLY A 100 10.84 -29.09 -18.29
C GLY A 100 10.86 -27.58 -18.05
N ALA A 101 10.41 -27.07 -16.89
CA ALA A 101 10.54 -25.65 -16.55
C ALA A 101 11.91 -25.30 -15.93
N GLY A 102 13.00 -25.72 -16.58
CA GLY A 102 14.37 -25.47 -16.11
C GLY A 102 14.73 -23.98 -16.03
N TRP A 103 14.07 -23.13 -16.81
CA TRP A 103 14.29 -21.67 -16.82
C TRP A 103 14.04 -21.00 -15.46
N VAL A 104 13.25 -21.64 -14.58
CA VAL A 104 12.84 -21.12 -13.26
C VAL A 104 14.01 -21.05 -12.29
N ILE A 105 15.09 -21.82 -12.53
CA ILE A 105 16.25 -21.90 -11.62
C ILE A 105 16.89 -20.54 -11.43
N PHE A 106 17.15 -19.83 -12.53
CA PHE A 106 17.80 -18.52 -12.51
C PHE A 106 17.00 -17.46 -11.73
N PRO A 107 15.72 -17.16 -12.04
CA PRO A 107 14.95 -16.16 -11.31
C PRO A 107 14.72 -16.58 -9.85
N LEU A 108 14.53 -17.87 -9.57
CA LEU A 108 14.36 -18.35 -8.19
C LEU A 108 15.64 -18.16 -7.37
N ALA A 109 16.81 -18.46 -7.93
CA ALA A 109 18.10 -18.25 -7.28
C ALA A 109 18.36 -16.77 -6.99
N VAL A 110 18.10 -15.89 -7.96
CA VAL A 110 18.25 -14.43 -7.78
C VAL A 110 17.31 -13.92 -6.69
N MET A 111 16.04 -14.32 -6.69
CA MET A 111 15.10 -13.89 -5.65
C MET A 111 15.45 -14.44 -4.26
N ALA A 112 15.92 -15.68 -4.17
CA ALA A 112 16.38 -16.26 -2.91
C ALA A 112 17.58 -15.48 -2.36
N MET A 113 18.55 -15.14 -3.22
CA MET A 113 19.70 -14.32 -2.86
C MET A 113 19.28 -12.92 -2.36
N LEU A 114 18.37 -12.25 -3.06
CA LEU A 114 17.83 -10.95 -2.65
C LEU A 114 17.09 -11.02 -1.31
N ALA A 115 16.28 -12.05 -1.08
CA ALA A 115 15.55 -12.24 0.16
C ALA A 115 16.46 -12.57 1.37
N LEU A 116 17.57 -13.28 1.12
CA LEU A 116 18.62 -13.50 2.13
C LEU A 116 19.34 -12.19 2.47
N MET A 117 19.75 -11.43 1.45
CA MET A 117 20.49 -10.17 1.62
C MET A 117 19.66 -9.08 2.30
N GLY A 118 18.44 -8.83 1.84
CA GLY A 118 17.52 -7.86 2.48
C GLY A 118 17.17 -8.27 3.91
N GLY A 119 17.16 -9.57 4.15
CA GLY A 119 17.01 -10.16 5.45
C GLY A 119 18.15 -9.95 6.45
N MET A 120 19.38 -10.04 5.98
CA MET A 120 20.59 -9.82 6.77
C MET A 120 20.72 -8.34 7.15
N MET A 121 20.41 -7.42 6.22
CA MET A 121 20.37 -5.99 6.52
C MET A 121 19.28 -5.62 7.54
N ALA A 122 18.09 -6.24 7.45
CA ALA A 122 17.02 -6.02 8.42
C ALA A 122 17.35 -6.57 9.83
N ALA A 123 18.08 -7.68 9.91
CA ALA A 123 18.57 -8.21 11.18
C ALA A 123 19.68 -7.31 11.77
N GLY A 124 20.62 -6.84 10.95
CA GLY A 124 21.68 -5.92 11.38
C GLY A 124 21.16 -4.58 11.89
N ARG A 125 20.05 -4.06 11.33
CA ARG A 125 19.38 -2.84 11.86
C ARG A 125 18.71 -3.06 13.22
N ARG A 126 18.24 -4.28 13.52
CA ARG A 126 17.69 -4.61 14.84
C ARG A 126 18.80 -4.78 15.87
N ASP A 127 19.88 -5.47 15.51
CA ASP A 127 21.05 -5.60 16.37
C ASP A 127 21.73 -4.24 16.62
N ALA A 128 21.74 -3.32 15.65
CA ALA A 128 22.22 -1.96 15.83
C ALA A 128 21.29 -1.11 16.72
N ALA A 129 19.98 -1.38 16.70
CA ALA A 129 19.01 -0.74 17.61
C ALA A 129 19.10 -1.31 19.04
N GLU A 130 19.50 -2.59 19.20
CA GLU A 130 19.68 -3.23 20.50
C GLU A 130 21.08 -2.95 21.11
N ARG A 131 22.11 -2.73 20.27
CA ARG A 131 23.45 -2.30 20.71
C ARG A 131 23.61 -0.78 20.80
N GLY A 132 22.68 -0.02 20.23
CA GLY A 132 22.59 1.42 20.40
C GLY A 132 22.05 1.73 21.78
N GLU A 133 22.96 2.09 22.69
CA GLU A 133 22.66 2.78 23.94
C GLU A 133 21.54 3.81 23.75
N GLY A 134 20.60 3.80 24.68
CA GLY A 134 19.49 4.73 24.71
C GLY A 134 19.98 6.15 24.56
N THR A 135 19.78 6.73 23.37
CA THR A 135 19.74 8.17 23.25
C THR A 135 18.47 8.58 23.99
N PRO A 136 18.56 9.31 25.12
CA PRO A 136 17.35 9.72 25.82
C PRO A 136 16.57 10.59 24.85
N VAL A 137 15.38 10.13 24.48
CA VAL A 137 14.35 10.98 23.89
C VAL A 137 14.21 12.14 24.87
N GLN A 138 14.69 13.32 24.48
CA GLN A 138 14.51 14.54 25.24
C GLN A 138 13.01 14.65 25.50
N ALA A 139 12.63 14.50 26.77
CA ALA A 139 11.29 14.79 27.21
C ALA A 139 10.99 16.24 26.82
N LEU A 140 9.92 16.44 26.05
CA LEU A 140 9.29 17.74 25.85
C LEU A 140 9.23 18.49 27.20
N PRO A 141 9.61 19.77 27.28
CA PRO A 141 9.47 20.52 28.53
C PRO A 141 8.00 20.49 28.93
N ARG A 142 7.72 19.91 30.11
CA ARG A 142 6.45 20.07 30.81
C ARG A 142 6.33 21.53 31.24
N GLN A 143 5.87 22.37 30.32
CA GLN A 143 5.40 23.71 30.63
C GLN A 143 3.97 23.83 30.13
N ALA A 144 3.11 23.05 30.77
CA ALA A 144 1.67 23.23 30.81
C ALA A 144 1.26 23.23 32.28
N GLY A 145 1.70 24.28 32.98
CA GLY A 145 1.26 24.64 34.33
C GLY A 145 0.40 25.89 34.20
N GLY A 146 -0.79 25.85 34.79
CA GLY A 146 -1.93 26.70 34.47
C GLY A 146 -1.72 28.20 34.65
N LEU A 147 -2.57 28.93 33.94
CA LEU A 147 -2.90 30.32 34.20
C LEU A 147 -3.46 30.48 35.62
N PRO A 148 -2.91 31.37 36.47
CA PRO A 148 -3.69 31.98 37.52
C PRO A 148 -4.29 33.29 37.00
N LEU A 149 -5.62 33.31 36.87
CA LEU A 149 -6.40 34.54 36.89
C LEU A 149 -6.15 35.26 38.24
N GLY A 150 -6.01 36.58 38.18
CA GLY A 150 -5.41 37.40 39.25
C GLY A 150 -6.24 37.61 40.53
N THR A 151 -5.58 38.23 41.51
CA THR A 151 -6.25 38.98 42.59
C THR A 151 -5.33 40.11 43.06
N PHE A 152 -5.95 41.27 43.26
CA PHE A 152 -5.38 42.57 43.59
C PHE A 152 -4.81 42.65 45.02
N GLY A 153 -3.83 43.54 45.24
CA GLY A 153 -3.62 44.16 46.56
C GLY A 153 -2.19 44.61 46.86
N ALA A 154 -1.97 45.94 46.83
CA ALA A 154 -1.06 46.80 47.64
C ALA A 154 0.44 46.44 47.75
N GLU A 155 1.43 47.33 47.73
CA GLU A 155 1.66 48.74 47.38
C GLU A 155 3.22 48.85 47.23
N PRO A 156 3.78 49.94 46.68
CA PRO A 156 5.14 50.02 46.11
C PRO A 156 6.17 50.68 47.05
N GLU A 157 7.46 50.52 46.74
CA GLU A 157 8.60 51.35 47.20
C GLU A 157 9.81 51.12 46.24
N PRO A 158 10.78 52.05 46.10
CA PRO A 158 10.79 53.01 45.00
C PRO A 158 12.08 53.02 44.13
N VAL A 159 11.92 53.72 43.01
CA VAL A 159 12.81 54.28 41.96
C VAL A 159 14.32 54.51 42.30
N PRO A 160 15.22 54.57 41.29
CA PRO A 160 15.32 55.78 40.47
C PRO A 160 15.49 55.59 38.95
N VAL A 161 14.75 56.45 38.26
CA VAL A 161 14.85 56.80 36.85
C VAL A 161 16.04 57.74 36.65
N ALA A 162 17.01 57.29 35.85
CA ALA A 162 17.89 58.13 35.03
C ALA A 162 18.47 57.17 33.98
N GLN A 163 18.10 57.21 32.70
CA GLN A 163 18.63 58.22 31.80
C GLN A 163 17.74 58.34 30.54
N ARG A 164 16.93 59.40 30.56
CA ARG A 164 16.58 60.31 29.46
C ARG A 164 17.20 59.91 28.10
N VAL A 165 16.38 59.44 27.17
CA VAL A 165 15.87 60.26 26.05
C VAL A 165 16.97 61.14 25.44
N ALA A 166 17.70 60.59 24.46
CA ALA A 166 18.38 61.36 23.42
C ALA A 166 18.91 60.41 22.31
N GLN A 167 18.02 59.88 21.47
CA GLN A 167 18.32 59.60 20.06
C GLN A 167 17.04 59.27 19.29
N ALA A 168 16.16 60.27 19.22
CA ALA A 168 15.19 60.37 18.15
C ALA A 168 15.80 61.23 17.06
N SER A 169 16.26 60.62 15.96
CA SER A 169 16.17 61.14 14.58
C SER A 169 17.10 60.39 13.63
N ALA A 170 16.57 59.37 12.97
CA ALA A 170 16.87 59.03 11.59
C ALA A 170 15.72 58.15 11.08
N ALA A 171 14.60 58.79 10.76
CA ALA A 171 13.50 58.15 10.06
C ALA A 171 13.92 57.94 8.59
N GLN A 172 14.11 56.68 8.20
CA GLN A 172 13.89 56.23 6.83
C GLN A 172 12.54 55.48 6.82
N PRO A 173 11.66 55.71 5.84
CA PRO A 173 10.36 55.07 5.79
C PRO A 173 10.55 53.59 5.43
N SER A 174 10.56 52.73 6.44
CA SER A 174 10.32 51.30 6.21
C SER A 174 8.86 51.19 5.77
N SER A 175 8.67 51.08 4.46
CA SER A 175 7.40 50.78 3.84
C SER A 175 6.71 49.68 4.64
N ALA A 176 5.49 49.94 5.09
CA ALA A 176 4.57 48.94 5.55
C ALA A 176 4.37 47.89 4.44
N GLN A 177 5.26 46.89 4.40
CA GLN A 177 5.03 45.67 3.67
C GLN A 177 3.99 44.91 4.47
N SER A 178 2.74 45.24 4.14
CA SER A 178 1.59 44.39 4.42
C SER A 178 1.96 43.01 3.90
N SER A 179 2.25 42.06 4.80
CA SER A 179 2.43 40.66 4.43
C SER A 179 1.19 40.25 3.64
N PRO A 180 1.28 39.94 2.34
CA PRO A 180 0.17 39.28 1.70
C PRO A 180 0.10 37.90 2.34
N VAL A 181 -1.06 37.56 2.90
CA VAL A 181 -1.44 36.17 3.14
C VAL A 181 -1.44 35.52 1.76
N GLN A 182 -0.26 35.03 1.34
CA GLN A 182 -0.13 34.16 0.19
C GLN A 182 -0.80 32.86 0.62
N SER A 183 -2.09 32.77 0.34
CA SER A 183 -2.81 31.50 0.32
C SER A 183 -2.00 30.59 -0.59
N GLN A 184 -1.22 29.68 0.00
CA GLN A 184 -0.55 28.61 -0.73
C GLN A 184 -1.69 27.72 -1.24
N THR A 185 -2.21 28.04 -2.42
CA THR A 185 -3.23 27.24 -3.07
C THR A 185 -2.64 25.86 -3.27
N ASP A 186 -3.25 24.88 -2.61
CA ASP A 186 -2.92 23.46 -2.76
C ASP A 186 -2.81 23.13 -4.25
N PRO A 187 -1.70 22.53 -4.73
CA PRO A 187 -1.46 22.29 -6.16
C PRO A 187 -2.61 21.50 -6.80
N PHE A 188 -3.28 20.65 -6.03
CA PHE A 188 -4.45 19.91 -6.47
C PHE A 188 -5.68 20.81 -6.70
N THR A 189 -5.91 21.79 -5.83
CA THR A 189 -6.96 22.81 -6.00
C THR A 189 -6.70 23.67 -7.24
N ALA A 190 -5.45 23.98 -7.56
CA ALA A 190 -5.12 24.71 -8.79
C ALA A 190 -5.52 23.91 -10.05
N LEU A 191 -5.28 22.59 -10.06
CA LEU A 191 -5.69 21.72 -11.18
C LEU A 191 -7.22 21.63 -11.32
N GLN A 192 -7.95 21.54 -10.21
CA GLN A 192 -9.42 21.51 -10.22
C GLN A 192 -10.04 22.78 -10.83
N LEU A 193 -9.32 23.91 -10.79
CA LEU A 193 -9.78 25.20 -11.30
C LEU A 193 -9.34 25.46 -12.75
N ASP A 194 -8.60 24.55 -13.39
CA ASP A 194 -8.13 24.76 -14.76
C ASP A 194 -9.31 24.69 -15.76
N ALA A 195 -9.60 25.83 -16.39
CA ALA A 195 -10.66 26.00 -17.37
C ALA A 195 -10.46 25.18 -18.66
N ARG A 196 -9.24 24.64 -18.88
CA ARG A 196 -8.93 23.78 -20.02
C ARG A 196 -9.43 22.35 -19.83
N LEU A 197 -9.74 21.94 -18.59
CA LEU A 197 -10.23 20.60 -18.31
C LEU A 197 -11.73 20.49 -18.60
N PRO A 198 -12.20 19.37 -19.19
CA PRO A 198 -13.63 19.08 -19.29
C PRO A 198 -14.31 19.01 -17.92
N GLY A 199 -15.61 19.33 -17.86
CA GLY A 199 -16.36 19.35 -16.59
C GLY A 199 -16.37 18.01 -15.86
N GLU A 200 -16.48 16.91 -16.60
CA GLU A 200 -16.45 15.53 -16.06
C GLU A 200 -15.12 15.21 -15.38
N VAL A 201 -14.01 15.56 -16.03
CA VAL A 201 -12.65 15.39 -15.48
C VAL A 201 -12.47 16.18 -14.19
N ARG A 202 -12.95 17.44 -14.15
CA ARG A 202 -12.89 18.26 -12.93
C ARG A 202 -13.69 17.63 -11.78
N ALA A 203 -14.89 17.11 -12.06
CA ALA A 203 -15.71 16.44 -11.06
C ALA A 203 -15.00 15.19 -10.49
N GLN A 204 -14.33 14.42 -11.35
CA GLN A 204 -13.59 13.24 -10.92
C GLN A 204 -12.34 13.60 -10.10
N LEU A 205 -11.64 14.68 -10.45
CA LEU A 205 -10.54 15.21 -9.63
C LEU A 205 -11.01 15.66 -8.24
N VAL A 206 -12.17 16.33 -8.15
CA VAL A 206 -12.75 16.72 -6.85
C VAL A 206 -13.06 15.48 -6.01
N ALA A 207 -13.67 14.45 -6.62
CA ALA A 207 -13.95 13.18 -5.92
C ALA A 207 -12.65 12.51 -5.45
N LEU A 208 -11.62 12.49 -6.28
CA LEU A 208 -10.32 11.91 -5.95
C LEU A 208 -9.63 12.66 -4.79
N ASP A 209 -9.62 13.98 -4.79
CA ASP A 209 -9.04 14.79 -3.71
C ASP A 209 -9.77 14.52 -2.38
N LEU A 210 -11.10 14.53 -2.39
CA LEU A 210 -11.91 14.26 -1.21
C LEU A 210 -11.60 12.87 -0.64
N ARG A 211 -11.60 11.83 -1.48
CA ARG A 211 -11.31 10.46 -1.06
C ARG A 211 -9.89 10.28 -0.56
N THR A 212 -8.93 10.97 -1.17
CA THR A 212 -7.53 10.84 -0.75
C THR A 212 -7.30 11.54 0.59
N ARG A 213 -7.92 12.71 0.81
CA ARG A 213 -7.88 13.39 2.12
C ARG A 213 -8.54 12.56 3.22
N GLU A 214 -9.67 11.94 2.91
CA GLU A 214 -10.36 11.00 3.79
C GLU A 214 -9.44 9.81 4.14
N ALA A 215 -8.84 9.16 3.14
CA ALA A 215 -7.91 8.05 3.32
C ALA A 215 -6.72 8.43 4.20
N LEU A 216 -6.06 9.54 3.92
CA LEU A 216 -4.92 10.03 4.69
C LEU A 216 -5.31 10.34 6.14
N THR A 217 -6.49 10.90 6.37
CA THR A 217 -7.00 11.20 7.71
C THR A 217 -7.24 9.92 8.51
N HIS A 218 -7.92 8.93 7.90
CA HIS A 218 -8.18 7.65 8.55
C HIS A 218 -6.92 6.83 8.83
N LEU A 219 -5.98 6.79 7.89
CA LEU A 219 -4.71 6.09 8.07
C LEU A 219 -3.90 6.67 9.22
N LYS A 220 -3.83 8.00 9.32
CA LYS A 220 -3.18 8.69 10.45
C LYS A 220 -3.90 8.39 11.77
N ALA A 221 -5.22 8.44 11.79
CA ALA A 221 -6.01 8.14 13.00
C ALA A 221 -5.81 6.70 13.50
N GLN A 222 -5.55 5.74 12.60
CA GLN A 222 -5.22 4.35 12.95
C GLN A 222 -3.74 4.12 13.27
N GLY A 223 -2.93 5.17 13.42
CA GLY A 223 -1.49 5.03 13.68
C GLY A 223 -0.70 4.43 12.50
N GLN A 224 -1.29 4.36 11.30
CA GLN A 224 -0.61 3.89 10.08
C GLN A 224 0.20 4.99 9.40
N GLY A 225 0.71 5.93 10.21
CA GLY A 225 1.62 6.97 9.79
C GLY A 225 2.92 6.37 9.23
N GLY A 226 3.28 6.70 8.00
CA GLY A 226 4.42 6.14 7.28
C GLY A 226 4.18 4.74 6.70
N SER A 227 2.94 4.25 6.70
CA SER A 227 2.59 3.00 6.02
C SER A 227 2.69 3.14 4.49
N GLU A 228 2.84 2.00 3.81
CA GLU A 228 2.78 1.93 2.35
C GLU A 228 1.45 2.50 1.81
N ALA A 229 0.34 2.27 2.52
CA ALA A 229 -0.97 2.79 2.15
C ALA A 229 -1.03 4.32 2.24
N GLU A 230 -0.45 4.92 3.29
CA GLU A 230 -0.38 6.37 3.41
C GLU A 230 0.54 6.97 2.34
N TYR A 231 1.69 6.36 2.11
CA TYR A 231 2.62 6.77 1.05
C TYR A 231 1.93 6.73 -0.33
N LEU A 232 1.22 5.64 -0.64
CA LEU A 232 0.52 5.49 -1.91
C LEU A 232 -0.60 6.52 -2.06
N ALA A 233 -1.46 6.70 -1.05
CA ALA A 233 -2.51 7.72 -1.07
C ALA A 233 -1.92 9.12 -1.28
N ARG A 234 -0.83 9.46 -0.59
CA ARG A 234 -0.13 10.73 -0.76
C ARG A 234 0.42 10.90 -2.18
N THR A 235 1.08 9.87 -2.70
CA THR A 235 1.67 9.88 -4.05
C THR A 235 0.61 10.01 -5.14
N ILE A 236 -0.55 9.37 -4.98
CA ILE A 236 -1.69 9.50 -5.90
C ILE A 236 -2.10 10.98 -6.03
N ARG A 237 -2.24 11.67 -4.90
CA ARG A 237 -2.64 13.08 -4.86
C ARG A 237 -1.53 14.02 -5.31
N GLU A 238 -0.29 13.80 -4.89
CA GLU A 238 0.80 14.75 -5.12
C GLU A 238 1.52 14.57 -6.46
N GLN A 239 1.46 13.38 -7.07
CA GLN A 239 2.24 13.04 -8.27
C GLN A 239 1.35 12.45 -9.37
N TYR A 240 0.70 11.32 -9.13
CA TYR A 240 0.08 10.57 -10.22
C TYR A 240 -1.09 11.30 -10.88
N ALA A 241 -2.02 11.85 -10.10
CA ALA A 241 -3.13 12.62 -10.66
C ALA A 241 -2.65 13.92 -11.35
N PRO A 242 -1.77 14.74 -10.73
CA PRO A 242 -1.16 15.88 -11.42
C PRO A 242 -0.44 15.52 -12.73
N ASP A 243 0.31 14.42 -12.77
CA ASP A 243 1.04 13.96 -13.95
C ASP A 243 0.09 13.53 -15.08
N SER A 244 -0.97 12.77 -14.75
CA SER A 244 -2.04 12.41 -15.70
C SER A 244 -2.72 13.64 -16.30
N VAL A 245 -3.09 14.60 -15.46
CA VAL A 245 -3.70 15.86 -15.93
C VAL A 245 -2.71 16.67 -16.77
N GLY A 246 -1.45 16.73 -16.35
CA GLY A 246 -0.37 17.40 -17.09
C GLY A 246 -0.13 16.78 -18.47
N ALA A 247 -0.21 15.46 -18.60
CA ALA A 247 -0.12 14.77 -19.88
C ALA A 247 -1.27 15.15 -20.82
N TYR A 248 -2.51 15.19 -20.31
CA TYR A 248 -3.67 15.64 -21.08
C TYR A 248 -3.54 17.12 -21.50
N LEU A 249 -3.09 18.00 -20.60
CA LEU A 249 -2.92 19.43 -20.89
C LEU A 249 -1.79 19.74 -21.89
N LYS A 250 -0.87 18.80 -22.14
CA LYS A 250 0.13 18.92 -23.21
C LYS A 250 -0.47 18.65 -24.61
N LEU A 251 -1.64 18.01 -24.70
CA LEU A 251 -2.30 17.76 -25.97
C LEU A 251 -2.86 19.08 -26.57
N PRO A 252 -2.84 19.23 -27.91
CA PRO A 252 -3.51 20.35 -28.56
C PRO A 252 -5.00 20.35 -28.23
N ARG A 253 -5.54 21.49 -27.76
CA ARG A 253 -6.92 21.60 -27.28
C ARG A 253 -7.96 21.17 -28.31
N THR A 254 -7.71 21.44 -29.59
CA THR A 254 -8.61 21.07 -30.70
C THR A 254 -8.63 19.57 -30.99
N ARG A 255 -7.72 18.78 -30.42
CA ARG A 255 -7.58 17.34 -30.67
C ARG A 255 -7.79 16.46 -29.44
N ALA A 256 -7.57 17.00 -28.24
CA ALA A 256 -7.60 16.24 -26.98
C ALA A 256 -8.88 15.42 -26.77
N ASP A 257 -10.03 15.96 -27.20
CA ASP A 257 -11.36 15.36 -26.96
C ASP A 257 -11.97 14.68 -28.19
N VAL A 258 -11.30 14.73 -29.35
CA VAL A 258 -11.89 14.31 -30.63
C VAL A 258 -10.99 13.41 -31.46
N THR A 259 -9.67 13.51 -31.29
CA THR A 259 -8.72 12.69 -32.03
C THR A 259 -8.45 11.42 -31.22
N PRO A 260 -8.72 10.22 -31.77
CA PRO A 260 -8.36 8.98 -31.10
C PRO A 260 -6.84 8.84 -31.04
N ILE A 261 -6.34 8.42 -29.88
CA ILE A 261 -4.91 8.22 -29.61
C ILE A 261 -4.59 6.73 -29.62
N GLU A 262 -5.33 5.94 -28.84
CA GLU A 262 -5.09 4.51 -28.67
C GLU A 262 -6.41 3.75 -28.56
N GLY A 263 -6.57 2.67 -29.32
CA GLY A 263 -7.76 1.81 -29.25
C GLY A 263 -9.09 2.53 -29.54
N GLY A 264 -9.04 3.63 -30.30
CA GLY A 264 -10.22 4.48 -30.56
C GLY A 264 -10.57 5.47 -29.45
N LYS A 265 -9.82 5.49 -28.34
CA LYS A 265 -10.03 6.39 -27.20
C LYS A 265 -9.38 7.74 -27.43
N THR A 266 -10.08 8.80 -27.06
CA THR A 266 -9.56 10.18 -27.07
C THR A 266 -8.65 10.42 -25.86
N GLY A 267 -7.92 11.53 -25.86
CA GLY A 267 -7.13 11.95 -24.69
C GLY A 267 -7.98 12.14 -23.44
N LYS A 268 -9.22 12.63 -23.61
CA LYS A 268 -10.20 12.73 -22.52
C LYS A 268 -10.56 11.38 -21.94
N ASP A 269 -10.84 10.41 -22.81
CA ASP A 269 -11.25 9.06 -22.38
C ASP A 269 -10.12 8.37 -21.60
N LEU A 270 -8.88 8.49 -22.08
CA LEU A 270 -7.71 7.97 -21.39
C LEU A 270 -7.49 8.63 -20.03
N LEU A 271 -7.69 9.95 -19.93
CA LEU A 271 -7.58 10.65 -18.65
C LEU A 271 -8.66 10.18 -17.66
N MET A 272 -9.91 10.05 -18.09
CA MET A 272 -11.01 9.56 -17.25
C MET A 272 -10.73 8.15 -16.72
N GLU A 273 -10.22 7.24 -17.56
CA GLU A 273 -9.84 5.90 -17.14
C GLU A 273 -8.69 5.90 -16.12
N GLN A 274 -7.69 6.75 -16.32
CA GLN A 274 -6.59 6.91 -15.36
C GLN A 274 -7.10 7.43 -14.02
N LEU A 275 -7.94 8.47 -14.01
CA LEU A 275 -8.51 9.01 -12.77
C LEU A 275 -9.44 8.02 -12.08
N ASP A 276 -10.16 7.18 -12.82
CA ASP A 276 -11.01 6.12 -12.27
C ASP A 276 -10.18 5.01 -11.60
N LEU A 277 -9.07 4.62 -12.24
CA LEU A 277 -8.10 3.68 -11.67
C LEU A 277 -7.54 4.22 -10.35
N LEU A 278 -7.13 5.50 -10.33
CA LEU A 278 -6.61 6.14 -9.12
C LEU A 278 -7.66 6.23 -8.02
N LEU A 279 -8.90 6.59 -8.36
CA LEU A 279 -10.02 6.66 -7.41
C LEU A 279 -10.32 5.28 -6.82
N THR A 280 -10.38 4.25 -7.65
CA THR A 280 -10.57 2.86 -7.23
C THR A 280 -9.47 2.42 -6.27
N ALA A 281 -8.21 2.75 -6.57
CA ALA A 281 -7.08 2.42 -5.70
C ALA A 281 -7.18 3.09 -4.31
N VAL A 282 -7.62 4.35 -4.24
CA VAL A 282 -7.83 5.06 -2.96
C VAL A 282 -9.01 4.46 -2.18
N GLN A 283 -10.10 4.09 -2.88
CA GLN A 283 -11.25 3.45 -2.24
C GLN A 283 -10.87 2.09 -1.65
N ASP A 284 -10.04 1.32 -2.37
CA ASP A 284 -9.47 0.05 -1.89
C ASP A 284 -8.65 0.22 -0.60
N ILE A 285 -7.89 1.32 -0.49
CA ILE A 285 -7.14 1.66 0.73
C ILE A 285 -8.09 1.95 1.89
N LEU A 286 -9.15 2.73 1.65
CA LEU A 286 -10.17 3.03 2.66
C LEU A 286 -10.86 1.76 3.17
N ASP A 287 -11.32 0.90 2.26
CA ASP A 287 -12.05 -0.31 2.61
C ASP A 287 -11.20 -1.28 3.44
N ARG A 288 -9.90 -1.38 3.14
CA ARG A 288 -8.95 -2.19 3.91
C ARG A 288 -8.73 -1.61 5.31
N THR A 289 -8.59 -0.29 5.41
CA THR A 289 -8.41 0.45 6.66
C THR A 289 -9.63 0.27 7.57
N LEU A 290 -10.85 0.41 7.02
CA LEU A 290 -12.10 0.20 7.74
C LEU A 290 -12.24 -1.24 8.24
N ARG A 291 -11.94 -2.23 7.39
CA ARG A 291 -12.00 -3.65 7.78
C ARG A 291 -11.01 -3.99 8.88
N SER A 292 -9.80 -3.41 8.83
CA SER A 292 -8.80 -3.60 9.88
C SER A 292 -9.27 -3.02 11.21
N GLY A 293 -9.77 -1.78 11.21
CA GLY A 293 -10.29 -1.14 12.42
C GLY A 293 -11.49 -1.87 13.02
N GLY A 294 -12.40 -2.39 12.18
CA GLY A 294 -13.53 -3.21 12.65
C GLY A 294 -13.09 -4.52 13.32
N GLN A 295 -12.04 -5.17 12.80
CA GLN A 295 -11.50 -6.39 13.40
C GLN A 295 -10.83 -6.13 14.76
N GLU A 296 -10.16 -4.99 14.90
CA GLU A 296 -9.57 -4.56 16.18
C GLU A 296 -10.65 -4.30 17.23
N LEU A 297 -11.74 -3.62 16.85
CA LEU A 297 -12.89 -3.38 17.73
C LEU A 297 -13.53 -4.68 18.20
N LEU A 298 -13.75 -5.65 17.31
CA LEU A 298 -14.28 -6.97 17.67
C LEU A 298 -13.34 -7.74 18.60
N THR A 299 -12.03 -7.62 18.39
CA THR A 299 -11.02 -8.25 19.25
C THR A 299 -11.06 -7.63 20.65
N HIS A 300 -11.15 -6.31 20.73
CA HIS A 300 -11.27 -5.58 21.98
C HIS A 300 -12.57 -5.93 22.73
N GLN A 301 -13.70 -6.01 22.02
CA GLN A 301 -14.98 -6.45 22.60
C GLN A 301 -14.87 -7.84 23.23
N ARG A 302 -14.29 -8.82 22.51
CA ARG A 302 -14.10 -10.19 23.05
C ARG A 302 -13.21 -10.21 24.29
N PHE A 303 -12.14 -9.41 24.29
CA PHE A 303 -11.29 -9.26 25.47
C PHE A 303 -12.07 -8.68 26.67
N LEU A 304 -12.88 -7.64 26.46
CA LEU A 304 -13.72 -7.07 27.51
C LEU A 304 -14.76 -8.09 28.01
N GLU A 305 -15.41 -8.82 27.11
CA GLU A 305 -16.34 -9.89 27.49
C GLU A 305 -15.63 -10.96 28.35
N ASP A 306 -14.46 -11.45 27.93
CA ASP A 306 -13.72 -12.46 28.69
C ASP A 306 -13.27 -11.96 30.06
N LYS A 307 -12.86 -10.69 30.16
CA LYS A 307 -12.37 -10.09 31.41
C LYS A 307 -13.50 -9.80 32.39
N PHE A 308 -14.64 -9.30 31.93
CA PHE A 308 -15.72 -8.83 32.82
C PHE A 308 -16.86 -9.83 32.97
N ARG A 309 -17.06 -10.77 32.04
CA ARG A 309 -18.06 -11.86 32.21
C ARG A 309 -17.61 -12.89 33.24
N LYS A 310 -16.30 -13.11 33.41
CA LYS A 310 -15.72 -14.03 34.43
C LYS A 310 -15.69 -13.47 35.85
N VAL A 311 -15.93 -12.16 36.04
CA VAL A 311 -15.95 -11.51 37.38
C VAL A 311 -17.35 -11.58 38.02
N LYS A 312 -18.38 -11.92 37.25
CA LYS A 312 -19.77 -11.99 37.74
C LYS A 312 -20.21 -13.25 38.51
N PRO A 313 -19.53 -14.42 38.51
CA PRO A 313 -20.01 -15.60 39.22
C PRO A 313 -19.66 -15.62 40.73
N ASP A 314 -18.91 -14.63 41.24
CA ASP A 314 -18.38 -14.64 42.62
C ASP A 314 -19.02 -13.56 43.53
N LEU A 315 -20.19 -13.04 43.14
CA LEU A 315 -20.95 -12.02 43.88
C LEU A 315 -22.29 -12.54 44.45
N ASP A 316 -22.50 -13.86 44.47
CA ASP A 316 -23.53 -14.50 45.29
C ASP A 316 -22.92 -14.91 46.64
N VAL A 317 -22.93 -13.98 47.62
CA VAL A 317 -22.77 -14.26 49.05
C VAL A 317 -23.98 -13.70 49.79
#